data_AF-A0A653DQF8-F1
#
_entry.id   AF-A0A653DQF8-F1
#
_cell.length_a   1.000
_cell.length_b   1.000
_cell.length_c   1.000
_cell.angle_alpha   90.00
_cell.angle_beta   90.00
_cell.angle_gamma   90.00
#
_symmetry.space_group_name_H-M   'P 1'
#
loop_
_entity.id
_entity.type
_entity.pdbx_description
1 polymer ?
#
loop_
_entity_poly.entity_id
_entity_poly.type
_entity_poly.pdbx_seq_one_letter_code
_entity_poly.pdbx_strand_id
1 'polypeptide(L)'
;MSVFVGPEPETKMTPEQGALVREAILQEIWKCQPGKGPKFNHCQVEHGMVHLRCTDNHAVEWLKTIIPQLKLREGAVLRTLPSKEIAPRVRVSVWIPKEHLNVDDPTQTLRRLKTQNEGIDADNWKVFNIKKEPKGAILIVGMDESSLRELARKEYKLHLGFTIVTFRVLEPKPKNAEGNANKPSA
;
A
#
# COMPACT_ATOMS: atom_id res chain seq x y z
N MET A 1 -1.35 7.49 -13.64
CA MET A 1 -2.31 7.61 -12.51
C MET A 1 -2.46 6.28 -11.80
N SER A 2 -2.83 6.26 -10.53
CA SER A 2 -3.03 5.02 -9.77
C SER A 2 -4.50 4.79 -9.43
N VAL A 3 -4.97 3.60 -9.76
CA VAL A 3 -6.32 3.09 -9.47
C VAL A 3 -6.18 1.82 -8.67
N PHE A 4 -7.04 1.64 -7.68
CA PHE A 4 -7.13 0.41 -6.93
C PHE A 4 -8.48 -0.25 -7.19
N VAL A 5 -8.49 -1.57 -7.22
CA VAL A 5 -9.70 -2.37 -7.40
C VAL A 5 -9.84 -3.27 -6.18
N GLY A 6 -11.00 -3.21 -5.53
CA GLY A 6 -11.29 -4.02 -4.36
C GLY A 6 -12.79 -4.22 -4.17
N PRO A 7 -13.19 -5.14 -3.29
CA PRO A 7 -14.59 -5.45 -3.04
C PRO A 7 -15.22 -4.42 -2.07
N GLU A 8 -16.51 -4.20 -2.21
CA GLU A 8 -17.32 -3.33 -1.35
C GLU A 8 -17.96 -4.14 -0.21
N PRO A 9 -18.05 -3.64 1.05
CA PRO A 9 -17.67 -2.30 1.50
C PRO A 9 -16.17 -2.11 1.79
N GLU A 10 -15.42 -3.13 2.23
CA GLU A 10 -13.96 -3.01 2.45
C GLU A 10 -13.31 -4.35 2.84
N THR A 11 -13.72 -5.44 2.19
CA THR A 11 -13.12 -6.75 2.47
C THR A 11 -11.74 -6.82 1.80
N LYS A 12 -10.68 -7.10 2.56
CA LYS A 12 -9.35 -7.32 1.95
C LYS A 12 -9.43 -8.56 1.05
N MET A 13 -9.00 -8.45 -0.20
CA MET A 13 -8.83 -9.61 -1.06
C MET A 13 -7.64 -10.44 -0.60
N THR A 14 -7.77 -11.76 -0.66
CA THR A 14 -6.60 -12.64 -0.56
C THR A 14 -5.71 -12.47 -1.80
N PRO A 15 -4.43 -12.88 -1.75
CA PRO A 15 -3.56 -12.89 -2.93
C PRO A 15 -4.17 -13.66 -4.12
N GLU A 16 -4.88 -14.76 -3.84
CA GLU A 16 -5.55 -15.59 -4.84
C GLU A 16 -6.71 -14.84 -5.49
N GLN A 17 -7.57 -14.18 -4.69
CA GLN A 17 -8.65 -13.35 -5.18
C GLN A 17 -8.13 -12.18 -6.04
N GLY A 18 -7.06 -11.52 -5.59
CA GLY A 18 -6.41 -10.46 -6.36
C GLY A 18 -5.82 -10.96 -7.68
N ALA A 19 -5.27 -12.18 -7.72
CA ALA A 19 -4.79 -12.80 -8.94
C ALA A 19 -5.94 -13.10 -9.93
N LEU A 20 -7.10 -13.55 -9.44
CA LEU A 20 -8.29 -13.76 -10.27
C LEU A 20 -8.81 -12.44 -10.87
N VAL A 21 -8.84 -11.37 -10.08
CA VAL A 21 -9.22 -10.03 -10.56
C VAL A 21 -8.27 -9.55 -11.65
N ARG A 22 -6.96 -9.72 -11.44
CA ARG A 22 -5.95 -9.34 -12.43
C ARG A 22 -6.15 -10.11 -13.74
N GLU A 23 -6.39 -11.41 -13.66
CA GLU A 23 -6.66 -12.24 -14.84
C GLU A 23 -7.93 -11.80 -15.56
N ALA A 24 -9.02 -11.56 -14.82
CA ALA A 24 -10.27 -11.06 -15.40
C ALA A 24 -10.08 -9.72 -16.13
N ILE A 25 -9.31 -8.79 -15.54
CA ILE A 25 -8.96 -7.53 -16.20
C ILE A 25 -8.15 -7.78 -17.48
N LEU A 26 -7.14 -8.65 -17.44
CA LEU A 26 -6.33 -9.00 -18.63
C LEU A 26 -7.19 -9.55 -19.77
N GLN A 27 -8.13 -10.43 -19.46
CA GLN A 27 -9.05 -10.98 -20.46
C GLN A 27 -9.92 -9.89 -21.11
N GLU A 28 -10.36 -8.88 -20.36
CA GLU A 28 -11.08 -7.73 -20.94
C GLU A 28 -10.17 -6.84 -21.82
N ILE A 29 -8.88 -6.71 -21.47
CA ILE A 29 -7.92 -5.97 -22.32
C ILE A 29 -7.79 -6.69 -23.67
N TRP A 30 -7.72 -8.03 -23.70
CA TRP A 30 -7.54 -8.81 -24.93
C TRP A 30 -8.78 -8.86 -25.84
N LYS A 31 -9.94 -8.47 -25.33
CA LYS A 31 -11.15 -8.26 -26.14
C LYS A 31 -11.18 -6.91 -26.85
N CYS A 32 -10.28 -5.98 -26.49
CA CYS A 32 -10.24 -4.66 -27.11
C CYS A 32 -9.73 -4.74 -28.55
N GLN A 33 -10.18 -3.80 -29.39
CA GLN A 33 -9.67 -3.68 -30.76
C GLN A 33 -8.15 -3.43 -30.77
N PRO A 34 -7.42 -3.94 -31.79
CA PRO A 34 -5.99 -3.71 -31.94
C PRO A 34 -5.63 -2.22 -31.84
N GLY A 35 -4.70 -1.90 -30.94
CA GLY A 35 -4.21 -0.53 -30.72
C GLY A 35 -5.15 0.42 -29.94
N LYS A 36 -6.35 -0.04 -29.53
CA LYS A 36 -7.33 0.76 -28.77
C LYS A 36 -7.48 0.36 -27.31
N GLY A 37 -6.80 -0.71 -26.89
CA GLY A 37 -6.82 -1.18 -25.51
C GLY A 37 -6.26 -0.15 -24.50
N PRO A 38 -6.67 -0.25 -23.23
CA PRO A 38 -6.10 0.55 -22.16
C PRO A 38 -4.60 0.22 -21.96
N LYS A 39 -3.84 1.19 -21.48
CA LYS A 39 -2.39 1.05 -21.24
C LYS A 39 -2.07 1.15 -19.75
N PHE A 40 -1.29 0.19 -19.28
CA PHE A 40 -0.85 0.11 -17.89
C PHE A 40 0.65 -0.06 -17.82
N ASN A 41 1.28 0.65 -16.88
CA ASN A 41 2.72 0.54 -16.60
C ASN A 41 3.02 -0.45 -15.47
N HIS A 42 2.00 -0.84 -14.70
CA HIS A 42 2.15 -1.72 -13.52
C HIS A 42 0.81 -2.33 -13.10
N CYS A 43 0.83 -3.56 -12.60
CA CYS A 43 -0.29 -4.21 -11.94
C CYS A 43 0.21 -5.15 -10.84
N GLN A 44 -0.23 -4.94 -9.59
CA GLN A 44 0.12 -5.81 -8.46
C GLN A 44 -1.04 -5.92 -7.47
N VAL A 45 -1.10 -7.03 -6.74
CA VAL A 45 -1.96 -7.12 -5.56
C VAL A 45 -1.21 -6.47 -4.40
N GLU A 46 -1.75 -5.38 -3.85
CA GLU A 46 -1.20 -4.70 -2.69
C GLU A 46 -2.36 -4.31 -1.76
N HIS A 47 -2.23 -4.59 -0.47
CA HIS A 47 -3.21 -4.18 0.56
C HIS A 47 -4.61 -4.81 0.41
N GLY A 48 -4.67 -6.05 -0.06
CA GLY A 48 -5.94 -6.71 -0.36
C GLY A 48 -6.71 -6.06 -1.51
N MET A 49 -6.02 -5.32 -2.38
CA MET A 49 -6.57 -4.67 -3.56
C MET A 49 -5.66 -4.90 -4.77
N VAL A 50 -6.20 -4.83 -5.97
CA VAL A 50 -5.39 -4.79 -7.19
C VAL A 50 -5.04 -3.34 -7.50
N HIS A 51 -3.75 -3.01 -7.39
CA HIS A 51 -3.18 -1.71 -7.72
C HIS A 51 -2.75 -1.67 -9.18
N LEU A 52 -3.33 -0.77 -9.97
CA LEU A 52 -3.01 -0.53 -11.37
C LEU A 52 -2.40 0.86 -11.56
N ARG A 53 -1.29 0.94 -12.30
CA ARG A 53 -0.71 2.21 -12.76
C ARG A 53 -1.12 2.46 -14.21
N CYS A 54 -2.16 3.25 -14.39
CA CYS A 54 -2.68 3.69 -15.69
C CYS A 54 -1.73 4.69 -16.35
N THR A 55 -1.48 4.53 -17.65
CA THR A 55 -0.63 5.44 -18.44
C THR A 55 -1.35 6.76 -18.74
N ASP A 56 -2.66 6.73 -18.95
CA ASP A 56 -3.49 7.88 -19.34
C ASP A 56 -4.91 7.81 -18.71
N ASN A 57 -5.73 8.84 -18.98
CA ASN A 57 -7.11 8.91 -18.49
C ASN A 57 -8.00 7.86 -19.14
N HIS A 58 -7.70 7.47 -20.38
CA HIS A 58 -8.44 6.43 -21.11
C HIS A 58 -8.43 5.11 -20.33
N ALA A 59 -7.27 4.69 -19.82
CA ALA A 59 -7.18 3.49 -18.99
C ALA A 59 -7.96 3.59 -17.66
N VAL A 60 -8.05 4.78 -17.06
CA VAL A 60 -8.81 5.00 -15.82
C VAL A 60 -10.32 4.87 -16.06
N GLU A 61 -10.84 5.55 -17.08
CA GLU A 61 -12.26 5.50 -17.44
C GLU A 61 -12.68 4.12 -17.95
N TRP A 62 -11.78 3.44 -18.66
CA TRP A 62 -11.98 2.05 -19.06
C TRP A 62 -12.14 1.13 -17.83
N LEU A 63 -11.28 1.27 -16.81
CA LEU A 63 -11.40 0.50 -15.57
C LEU A 63 -12.73 0.77 -14.86
N LYS A 64 -13.16 2.04 -14.73
CA LYS A 64 -14.46 2.38 -14.12
C LYS A 64 -15.64 1.73 -14.85
N THR A 65 -15.51 1.52 -16.16
CA THR A 65 -16.55 0.91 -16.99
C THR A 65 -16.60 -0.60 -16.81
N ILE A 66 -15.45 -1.29 -16.88
CA ILE A 66 -15.39 -2.75 -16.92
C ILE A 66 -15.46 -3.39 -15.53
N ILE A 67 -14.89 -2.76 -14.49
CA ILE A 67 -14.77 -3.35 -13.15
C ILE A 67 -16.13 -3.70 -12.55
N PRO A 68 -17.18 -2.84 -12.60
CA PRO A 68 -18.51 -3.20 -12.10
C PRO A 68 -19.17 -4.35 -12.88
N GLN A 69 -18.70 -4.64 -14.09
CA GLN A 69 -19.23 -5.71 -14.96
C GLN A 69 -18.53 -7.05 -14.72
N LEU A 70 -17.35 -7.04 -14.07
CA LEU A 70 -16.61 -8.25 -13.75
C LEU A 70 -17.36 -9.07 -12.70
N LYS A 71 -18.00 -10.15 -13.12
CA LYS A 71 -18.60 -11.13 -12.22
C LYS A 71 -17.53 -12.11 -11.76
N LEU A 72 -16.94 -11.85 -10.60
CA LEU A 72 -16.14 -12.87 -9.91
C LEU A 72 -17.08 -13.97 -9.38
N ARG A 73 -16.64 -15.24 -9.45
CA ARG A 73 -17.43 -16.41 -9.04
C ARG A 73 -17.93 -16.37 -7.59
N GLU A 74 -17.32 -15.53 -6.75
CA GLU A 74 -17.62 -15.40 -5.31
C GLU A 74 -18.65 -14.30 -5.00
N GLY A 75 -19.28 -13.67 -5.99
CA GLY A 75 -20.35 -12.68 -5.76
C GLY A 75 -19.88 -11.35 -5.17
N ALA A 76 -18.57 -11.15 -5.01
CA ALA A 76 -17.99 -9.89 -4.55
C ALA A 76 -18.19 -8.79 -5.60
N VAL A 77 -18.83 -7.68 -5.19
CA VAL A 77 -18.97 -6.48 -6.03
C VAL A 77 -17.65 -5.72 -5.99
N LEU A 78 -16.98 -5.61 -7.13
CA LEU A 78 -15.74 -4.85 -7.26
C LEU A 78 -16.04 -3.40 -7.60
N ARG A 79 -15.24 -2.48 -7.05
CA ARG A 79 -15.23 -1.07 -7.43
C ARG A 79 -13.83 -0.55 -7.69
N THR A 80 -13.73 0.47 -8.52
CA THR A 80 -12.49 1.25 -8.71
C THR A 80 -12.42 2.37 -7.68
N LEU A 81 -11.28 2.46 -7.00
CA LEU A 81 -10.96 3.50 -6.03
C LEU A 81 -9.79 4.34 -6.55
N PRO A 82 -9.95 5.67 -6.67
CA PRO A 82 -8.84 6.59 -6.86
C PRO A 82 -7.81 6.42 -5.73
N SER A 83 -6.53 6.57 -6.05
CA SER A 83 -5.47 6.50 -5.04
C SER A 83 -5.65 7.49 -3.87
N LYS A 84 -6.43 8.57 -4.04
CA LYS A 84 -6.74 9.54 -2.98
C LYS A 84 -7.82 9.05 -2.01
N GLU A 85 -8.63 8.09 -2.43
CA GLU A 85 -9.68 7.46 -1.62
C GLU A 85 -9.15 6.25 -0.85
N ILE A 86 -7.93 5.78 -1.17
CA ILE A 86 -7.21 4.88 -0.27
C ILE A 86 -6.76 5.70 0.93
N ALA A 87 -7.23 5.32 2.11
CA ALA A 87 -6.88 5.95 3.37
C ALA A 87 -5.36 6.20 3.44
N PRO A 88 -4.93 7.46 3.64
CA PRO A 88 -3.51 7.77 3.71
C PRO A 88 -2.86 6.99 4.84
N ARG A 89 -1.77 6.28 4.53
CA ARG A 89 -1.00 5.53 5.53
C ARG A 89 -0.39 6.50 6.54
N VAL A 90 -0.69 6.30 7.81
CA VAL A 90 0.05 6.98 8.88
C VAL A 90 1.47 6.44 8.86
N ARG A 91 2.43 7.35 8.71
CA ARG A 91 3.85 7.00 8.68
C ARG A 91 4.36 7.01 10.11
N VAL A 92 5.02 5.93 10.48
CA VAL A 92 5.72 5.80 11.75
C VAL A 92 7.19 5.52 11.50
N SER A 93 8.04 5.94 12.41
CA SER A 93 9.44 5.53 12.45
C SER A 93 9.65 4.51 13.57
N VAL A 94 10.50 3.52 13.32
CA VAL A 94 10.93 2.55 14.32
C VAL A 94 12.41 2.24 14.10
N TRP A 95 13.17 2.18 15.19
CA TRP A 95 14.55 1.74 15.16
C TRP A 95 14.62 0.24 15.39
N ILE A 96 15.30 -0.49 14.51
CA ILE A 96 15.45 -1.94 14.53
C ILE A 96 16.92 -2.31 14.76
N PRO A 97 17.23 -3.11 15.79
CA PRO A 97 18.58 -3.63 16.02
C PRO A 97 19.09 -4.48 14.84
N LYS A 98 20.40 -4.43 14.57
CA LYS A 98 21.02 -5.11 13.42
C LYS A 98 20.77 -6.62 13.41
N GLU A 99 20.76 -7.26 14.57
CA GLU A 99 20.51 -8.69 14.78
C GLU A 99 19.08 -9.12 14.37
N HIS A 100 18.14 -8.18 14.32
CA HIS A 100 16.76 -8.42 13.93
C HIS A 100 16.41 -7.87 12.56
N LEU A 101 17.32 -7.11 11.95
CA LEU A 101 17.16 -6.48 10.66
C LEU A 101 17.70 -7.37 9.54
N ASN A 102 16.80 -7.80 8.67
CA ASN A 102 17.18 -8.26 7.34
C ASN A 102 16.95 -7.11 6.35
N VAL A 103 18.04 -6.51 5.86
CA VAL A 103 17.97 -5.36 4.96
C VAL A 103 17.47 -5.76 3.57
N ASP A 104 17.81 -6.96 3.12
CA ASP A 104 17.44 -7.47 1.80
C ASP A 104 16.00 -7.96 1.79
N ASP A 105 15.47 -8.38 2.95
CA ASP A 105 14.07 -8.71 3.16
C ASP A 105 13.49 -8.04 4.42
N PRO A 106 13.07 -6.76 4.34
CA PRO A 106 12.43 -6.08 5.45
C PRO A 106 11.09 -6.70 5.85
N THR A 107 10.45 -7.51 4.98
CA THR A 107 9.19 -8.18 5.31
C THR A 107 9.37 -9.24 6.40
N GLN A 108 10.56 -9.83 6.51
CA GLN A 108 10.90 -10.73 7.60
C GLN A 108 10.81 -10.03 8.97
N THR A 109 11.22 -8.77 9.07
CA THR A 109 11.13 -7.99 10.31
C THR A 109 9.66 -7.75 10.69
N LEU A 110 8.82 -7.39 9.70
CA LEU A 110 7.38 -7.20 9.91
C LEU A 110 6.69 -8.50 10.36
N ARG A 111 7.05 -9.64 9.75
CA ARG A 111 6.55 -10.96 10.17
C ARG A 111 6.90 -11.27 11.62
N ARG A 112 8.13 -11.00 12.07
CA ARG A 112 8.55 -11.20 13.47
C ARG A 112 7.76 -10.33 14.45
N LEU A 113 7.51 -9.06 14.09
CA LEU A 113 6.66 -8.17 14.89
C LEU A 113 5.24 -8.74 15.03
N LYS A 114 4.65 -9.22 13.93
CA LYS A 114 3.34 -9.91 13.97
C LYS A 114 3.39 -11.16 14.86
N THR A 115 4.43 -11.99 14.74
CA THR A 115 4.56 -13.24 15.51
C THR A 115 4.58 -13.03 17.02
N GLN A 116 5.27 -11.99 17.52
CA GLN A 116 5.43 -11.79 18.97
C GLN A 116 4.38 -10.89 19.61
N ASN A 117 3.52 -10.22 18.83
CA ASN A 117 2.61 -9.21 19.34
C ASN A 117 1.17 -9.50 18.94
N GLU A 118 0.41 -10.08 19.88
CA GLU A 118 -1.02 -10.35 19.70
C GLU A 118 -1.79 -9.10 19.26
N GLY A 119 -2.66 -9.23 18.26
CA GLY A 119 -3.45 -8.14 17.70
C GLY A 119 -2.72 -7.27 16.66
N ILE A 120 -1.41 -7.46 16.45
CA ILE A 120 -0.68 -6.77 15.38
C ILE A 120 -0.76 -7.58 14.09
N ASP A 121 -1.48 -7.07 13.09
CA ASP A 121 -1.43 -7.57 11.72
C ASP A 121 -0.51 -6.70 10.86
N ALA A 122 0.77 -7.06 10.80
CA ALA A 122 1.78 -6.34 10.03
C ALA A 122 1.79 -6.68 8.52
N ASP A 123 0.92 -7.58 8.03
CA ASP A 123 0.90 -8.01 6.62
C ASP A 123 0.60 -6.85 5.66
N ASN A 124 -0.13 -5.86 6.17
CA ASN A 124 -0.54 -4.69 5.40
C ASN A 124 0.38 -3.49 5.61
N TRP A 125 1.47 -3.64 6.35
CA TRP A 125 2.42 -2.55 6.60
C TRP A 125 3.39 -2.42 5.44
N LYS A 126 3.75 -1.18 5.10
CA LYS A 126 4.65 -0.88 3.98
C LYS A 126 5.91 -0.20 4.48
N VAL A 127 7.08 -0.77 4.20
CA VAL A 127 8.35 -0.09 4.48
C VAL A 127 8.62 0.90 3.34
N PHE A 128 8.59 2.20 3.66
CA PHE A 128 8.85 3.28 2.72
C PHE A 128 10.32 3.67 2.62
N ASN A 129 11.06 3.51 3.71
CA ASN A 129 12.47 3.88 3.77
C ASN A 129 13.19 3.06 4.82
N ILE A 130 14.47 2.77 4.57
CA ILE A 130 15.38 2.10 5.50
C ILE A 130 16.64 2.96 5.57
N LYS A 131 16.85 3.64 6.69
CA LYS A 131 18.08 4.38 6.96
C LYS A 131 19.01 3.49 7.78
N LYS A 132 20.05 2.95 7.14
CA LYS A 132 21.06 2.11 7.80
C LYS A 132 21.88 2.93 8.78
N GLU A 133 22.16 2.34 9.94
CA GLU A 133 23.02 2.89 11.00
C GLU A 133 23.99 1.80 11.50
N PRO A 134 25.10 2.14 12.17
CA PRO A 134 26.11 1.14 12.53
C PRO A 134 25.59 -0.04 13.36
N LYS A 135 24.57 0.19 14.20
CA LYS A 135 23.99 -0.80 15.13
C LYS A 135 22.58 -1.27 14.74
N GLY A 136 22.07 -0.88 13.57
CA GLY A 136 20.69 -1.19 13.18
C GLY A 136 20.20 -0.37 12.00
N ALA A 137 18.90 -0.13 11.92
CA ALA A 137 18.34 0.82 10.97
C ALA A 137 17.06 1.48 11.49
N ILE A 138 16.80 2.69 11.03
CA ILE A 138 15.49 3.33 11.19
C ILE A 138 14.63 2.96 9.98
N LEU A 139 13.50 2.32 10.23
CA LEU A 139 12.49 2.02 9.24
C LEU A 139 11.39 3.08 9.29
N ILE A 140 10.97 3.54 8.13
CA ILE A 140 9.75 4.35 7.97
C ILE A 140 8.67 3.42 7.45
N VAL A 141 7.68 3.14 8.28
CA VAL A 141 6.61 2.18 8.00
C VAL A 141 5.29 2.92 7.83
N GLY A 142 4.53 2.58 6.80
CA GLY A 142 3.16 3.03 6.59
C GLY A 142 2.16 1.97 6.98
N MET A 143 1.22 2.31 7.86
CA MET A 143 0.18 1.40 8.33
C MET A 143 -1.22 2.01 8.21
N ASP A 144 -2.23 1.14 8.25
CA ASP A 144 -3.63 1.55 8.29
C ASP A 144 -4.03 2.05 9.69
N GLU A 145 -5.19 2.71 9.81
CA GLU A 145 -5.65 3.24 11.09
C GLU A 145 -5.92 2.16 12.13
N SER A 146 -6.39 0.98 11.72
CA SER A 146 -6.57 -0.15 12.63
C SER A 146 -5.25 -0.56 13.28
N SER A 147 -4.19 -0.69 12.50
CA SER A 147 -2.85 -1.00 12.99
C SER A 147 -2.34 0.08 13.94
N LEU A 148 -2.61 1.35 13.61
CA LEU A 148 -2.22 2.47 14.47
C LEU A 148 -2.98 2.43 15.81
N ARG A 149 -4.27 2.09 15.81
CA ARG A 149 -5.06 1.94 17.03
C ARG A 149 -4.54 0.80 17.91
N GLU A 150 -4.23 -0.35 17.33
CA GLU A 150 -3.64 -1.46 18.10
C GLU A 150 -2.25 -1.11 18.63
N LEU A 151 -1.45 -0.40 17.85
CA LEU A 151 -0.15 0.09 18.28
C LEU A 151 -0.28 1.11 19.43
N ALA A 152 -1.26 2.01 19.37
CA ALA A 152 -1.54 2.97 20.43
C ALA A 152 -1.99 2.29 21.73
N ARG A 153 -2.83 1.24 21.65
CA ARG A 153 -3.21 0.41 22.82
C ARG A 153 -2.01 -0.28 23.49
N LYS A 154 -0.93 -0.51 22.73
CA LYS A 154 0.34 -1.06 23.21
C LYS A 154 1.38 0.02 23.52
N GLU A 155 0.95 1.26 23.72
CA GLU A 155 1.81 2.42 24.01
C GLU A 155 2.93 2.63 22.98
N TYR A 156 2.68 2.26 21.71
CA TYR A 156 3.65 2.32 20.63
C TYR A 156 4.91 1.47 20.85
N LYS A 157 4.82 0.42 21.66
CA LYS A 157 5.92 -0.50 21.95
C LYS A 157 5.55 -1.91 21.49
N LEU A 158 6.44 -2.57 20.76
CA LEU A 158 6.28 -3.97 20.36
C LEU A 158 7.51 -4.78 20.72
N HIS A 159 7.31 -6.06 21.02
CA HIS A 159 8.40 -7.02 21.23
C HIS A 159 9.02 -7.41 19.88
N LEU A 160 10.34 -7.52 19.86
CA LEU A 160 11.11 -8.03 18.73
C LEU A 160 12.33 -8.81 19.24
N GLY A 161 12.35 -10.13 19.04
CA GLY A 161 13.34 -11.01 19.63
C GLY A 161 13.29 -10.95 21.15
N PHE A 162 14.40 -10.52 21.76
CA PHE A 162 14.56 -10.35 23.21
C PHE A 162 14.54 -8.87 23.65
N THR A 163 14.03 -7.97 22.79
CA THR A 163 13.97 -6.54 23.09
C THR A 163 12.59 -5.94 22.77
N ILE A 164 12.42 -4.67 23.11
CA ILE A 164 11.24 -3.86 22.81
C ILE A 164 11.65 -2.74 21.86
N VAL A 165 10.94 -2.61 20.74
CA VAL A 165 11.11 -1.51 19.79
C VAL A 165 9.99 -0.48 19.99
N THR A 166 10.34 0.80 19.88
CA THR A 166 9.40 1.91 20.05
C THR A 166 9.11 2.56 18.70
N PHE A 167 7.83 2.74 18.41
CA PHE A 167 7.32 3.41 17.23
C PHE A 167 7.05 4.89 17.53
N ARG A 168 7.31 5.76 16.56
CA ARG A 168 6.99 7.19 16.65
C ARG A 168 6.20 7.61 15.43
N VAL A 169 5.02 8.17 15.64
CA VAL A 169 4.22 8.76 14.56
C VAL A 169 4.98 9.93 13.95
N LEU A 170 5.05 9.95 12.62
CA LEU A 170 5.66 11.02 11.87
C LEU A 170 4.57 11.98 11.43
N GLU A 171 4.72 13.24 11.80
CA GLU A 171 3.82 14.29 11.31
C GLU A 171 3.89 14.36 9.78
N PRO A 172 2.77 14.68 9.11
CA PRO A 172 2.79 14.94 7.69
C PRO A 172 3.77 16.09 7.41
N LYS A 173 4.77 15.86 6.55
CA LYS A 173 5.57 16.97 6.05
C LYS A 173 4.62 17.98 5.38
N PRO A 174 4.64 19.27 5.75
CA PRO A 174 3.90 20.26 4.99
C PRO A 174 4.33 20.14 3.53
N LYS A 175 3.35 20.02 2.63
CA LYS A 175 3.61 20.13 1.19
C LYS A 175 4.09 21.56 0.99
N ASN A 176 5.40 21.75 0.81
CA ASN A 176 5.93 23.05 0.41
C ASN A 176 5.16 23.49 -0.82
N ALA A 177 4.45 24.61 -0.68
CA ALA A 177 3.91 25.37 -1.79
C ALA A 177 5.05 25.60 -2.77
N GLU A 178 4.81 25.29 -4.04
CA GLU A 178 5.66 25.66 -5.15
C GLU A 178 5.90 27.17 -5.07
N GLY A 179 7.10 27.54 -4.61
CA GLY A 179 7.60 28.91 -4.67
C GLY A 179 7.86 29.26 -6.11
N ASN A 180 6.81 29.77 -6.76
CA ASN A 180 6.85 30.48 -8.02
C ASN A 180 7.88 31.62 -7.92
N ALA A 181 9.11 31.38 -8.40
CA ALA A 181 10.09 32.44 -8.61
C ALA A 181 9.70 33.18 -9.90
N ASN A 182 8.64 33.97 -9.82
CA ASN A 182 8.36 35.02 -10.77
C ASN A 182 9.39 36.13 -10.52
N LYS A 183 10.42 36.23 -11.37
CA LYS A 183 11.36 37.35 -11.40
C LYS A 183 10.66 38.55 -12.06
N PRO A 184 10.48 39.69 -11.39
CA PRO A 184 10.18 40.93 -12.10
C PRO A 184 11.47 41.47 -12.73
N SER A 185 11.35 41.90 -13.98
CA SER A 185 12.31 42.75 -14.66
C SER A 185 12.53 44.06 -13.89
N ALA A 186 13.79 44.46 -13.75
CA ALA A 186 14.27 45.83 -13.74
C ALA A 186 15.71 45.83 -14.24
#